data_AF-A0A1L7U278-F1
#
_entry.id   AF-A0A1L7U278-F1
#
_cell.length_a   1.000
_cell.length_b   1.000
_cell.length_c   1.000
_cell.angle_alpha   90.00
_cell.angle_beta   90.00
_cell.angle_gamma   90.00
#
_symmetry.space_group_name_H-M   'P 1'
#
loop_
_entity.id
_entity.type
_entity.pdbx_description
1 polymer ?
#
loop_
_entity_poly.entity_id
_entity_poly.type
_entity_poly.pdbx_seq_one_letter_code
_entity_poly.pdbx_strand_id
1 'polypeptide(L)'
;MALPQPQDLRAADEAEQIKTLDLLFEPSPSIHSTLLPIVRDAEYTSYPELIEACRTRLASLASSNSSANPDETLLSILGSHPRLGAKKVDSAQSAAEQANLQGQGEELAKLNMEYEEKFPGLRYVVFVNGRGRPEIIENMKARISRGDFSKEVDEALQAMCDIANDRASKLGVKS
;
A
#
# COMPACT_ATOMS: atom_id res chain seq x y z
N MET A 1 -6.69 -13.90 11.97
CA MET A 1 -7.52 -12.68 12.16
C MET A 1 -8.56 -12.68 11.06
N ALA A 2 -9.73 -12.09 11.27
CA ALA A 2 -10.80 -12.02 10.28
C ALA A 2 -11.34 -10.60 10.21
N LEU A 3 -11.83 -10.21 9.04
CA LEU A 3 -12.38 -8.89 8.77
C LEU A 3 -13.87 -8.83 9.18
N PRO A 4 -14.41 -7.72 9.69
CA PRO A 4 -15.85 -7.59 9.93
C PRO A 4 -16.66 -7.68 8.62
N GLN A 5 -17.99 -7.80 8.71
CA GLN A 5 -18.82 -7.67 7.51
C GLN A 5 -18.68 -6.24 6.95
N PRO A 6 -18.45 -6.07 5.63
CA PRO A 6 -18.27 -4.75 5.03
C PRO A 6 -19.40 -3.75 5.35
N GLN A 7 -20.64 -4.24 5.39
CA GLN A 7 -21.83 -3.46 5.70
C GLN A 7 -21.87 -2.95 7.17
N ASP A 8 -21.23 -3.67 8.09
CA ASP A 8 -21.23 -3.33 9.52
C ASP A 8 -20.09 -2.34 9.87
N LEU A 9 -19.07 -2.25 9.00
CA LEU A 9 -17.85 -1.49 9.27
C LEU A 9 -18.11 0.01 9.50
N ARG A 10 -19.08 0.58 8.79
CA ARG A 10 -19.49 1.98 8.93
C ARG A 10 -19.97 2.30 10.35
N ALA A 11 -20.72 1.39 10.96
CA ALA A 11 -21.33 1.54 12.29
C ALA A 11 -20.44 1.02 13.43
N ALA A 12 -19.36 0.31 13.10
CA ALA A 12 -18.37 -0.14 14.07
C ALA A 12 -17.67 1.03 14.77
N ASP A 13 -17.10 0.77 15.95
CA ASP A 13 -16.31 1.78 16.64
C ASP A 13 -15.02 2.13 15.86
N GLU A 14 -14.44 3.28 16.18
CA GLU A 14 -13.25 3.78 15.48
C GLU A 14 -12.06 2.81 15.60
N ALA A 15 -11.96 2.06 16.70
CA ALA A 15 -10.88 1.09 16.89
C ALA A 15 -11.01 -0.09 15.92
N GLU A 16 -12.21 -0.62 15.68
CA GLU A 16 -12.44 -1.68 14.68
C GLU A 16 -12.31 -1.15 13.24
N GLN A 17 -12.68 0.11 12.98
CA GLN A 17 -12.43 0.76 11.69
C GLN A 17 -10.94 0.89 11.38
N ILE A 18 -10.16 1.45 12.32
CA ILE A 18 -8.71 1.58 12.21
C ILE A 18 -8.06 0.21 12.05
N LYS A 19 -8.44 -0.76 12.89
CA LYS A 19 -7.92 -2.12 12.80
C LYS A 19 -8.20 -2.77 11.46
N THR A 20 -9.39 -2.53 10.88
CA THR A 20 -9.72 -3.05 9.55
C THR A 20 -8.86 -2.41 8.47
N LEU A 21 -8.64 -1.09 8.55
CA LEU A 21 -7.70 -0.41 7.65
C LEU A 21 -6.27 -0.92 7.81
N ASP A 22 -5.80 -1.17 9.03
CA ASP A 22 -4.46 -1.75 9.32
C ASP A 22 -4.32 -3.20 8.86
N LEU A 23 -5.43 -3.91 8.67
CA LEU A 23 -5.43 -5.25 8.10
C LEU A 23 -5.33 -5.22 6.57
N LEU A 24 -5.93 -4.21 5.92
CA LEU A 24 -5.98 -4.06 4.46
C LEU A 24 -4.78 -3.28 3.91
N PHE A 25 -4.37 -2.23 4.61
CA PHE A 25 -3.28 -1.33 4.25
C PHE A 25 -2.23 -1.33 5.37
N GLU A 26 -1.10 -0.66 5.15
CA GLU A 26 -0.09 -0.54 6.19
C GLU A 26 -0.54 0.45 7.28
N PRO A 27 -0.29 0.13 8.57
CA PRO A 27 -0.62 1.05 9.66
C PRO A 27 0.06 2.41 9.49
N SER A 28 -0.73 3.47 9.37
CA SER A 28 -0.23 4.83 9.18
C SER A 28 -1.27 5.87 9.58
N PRO A 29 -0.91 6.87 10.40
CA PRO A 29 -1.79 7.98 10.73
C PRO A 29 -2.37 8.70 9.50
N SER A 30 -1.57 8.84 8.43
CA SER A 30 -1.99 9.49 7.18
C SER A 30 -2.99 8.65 6.38
N ILE A 31 -2.87 7.31 6.46
CA ILE A 31 -3.86 6.40 5.89
C ILE A 31 -5.17 6.51 6.68
N HIS A 32 -5.10 6.52 8.02
CA HIS A 32 -6.28 6.63 8.86
C HIS A 32 -7.03 7.94 8.63
N SER A 33 -6.33 9.08 8.67
CA SER A 33 -6.95 10.39 8.46
C SER A 33 -7.57 10.53 7.07
N THR A 34 -7.00 9.86 6.06
CA THR A 34 -7.48 9.94 4.67
C THR A 34 -8.64 8.98 4.38
N LEU A 35 -8.60 7.77 4.94
CA LEU A 35 -9.53 6.68 4.57
C LEU A 35 -10.66 6.45 5.58
N LEU A 36 -10.53 6.85 6.85
CA LEU A 36 -11.64 6.78 7.81
C LEU A 36 -12.90 7.53 7.32
N PRO A 37 -12.81 8.73 6.70
CA PRO A 37 -13.97 9.37 6.12
C PRO A 37 -14.64 8.50 5.04
N ILE A 38 -13.86 7.79 4.21
CA ILE A 38 -14.38 6.91 3.16
C ILE A 38 -15.13 5.73 3.76
N VAL A 39 -14.57 5.09 4.78
CA VAL A 39 -15.23 4.01 5.53
C VAL A 39 -16.59 4.45 6.12
N ARG A 40 -16.73 5.73 6.48
CA ARG A 40 -17.94 6.28 7.13
C ARG A 40 -18.98 6.83 6.14
N ASP A 41 -18.56 7.11 4.91
CA ASP A 41 -19.35 7.82 3.90
C ASP A 41 -20.46 6.94 3.31
N ALA A 42 -20.15 5.68 3.03
CA ALA A 42 -21.06 4.75 2.37
C ALA A 42 -21.14 3.39 3.08
N GLU A 43 -22.21 2.66 2.77
CA GLU A 43 -22.32 1.24 3.09
C GLU A 43 -21.75 0.44 1.92
N TYR A 44 -20.76 -0.40 2.22
CA TYR A 44 -20.11 -1.25 1.23
C TYR A 44 -20.63 -2.67 1.33
N THR A 45 -20.86 -3.29 0.19
CA THR A 45 -21.34 -4.68 0.11
C THR A 45 -20.19 -5.69 0.07
N SER A 46 -18.97 -5.23 -0.24
CA SER A 46 -17.78 -6.07 -0.31
C SER A 46 -16.49 -5.29 -0.01
N TYR A 47 -15.42 -5.99 0.39
CA TYR A 47 -14.10 -5.36 0.58
C TYR A 47 -13.50 -4.79 -0.72
N PRO A 48 -13.60 -5.46 -1.88
CA PRO A 48 -13.17 -4.86 -3.14
C PRO A 48 -13.85 -3.52 -3.45
N GLU A 49 -15.14 -3.37 -3.12
CA GLU A 49 -15.87 -2.11 -3.29
C GLU A 49 -15.33 -1.00 -2.38
N LEU A 50 -15.08 -1.29 -1.09
CA LEU A 50 -14.44 -0.37 -0.17
C LEU A 50 -13.03 0.02 -0.64
N ILE A 51 -12.22 -0.96 -1.07
CA ILE A 51 -10.84 -0.73 -1.54
C ILE A 51 -10.84 0.16 -2.79
N GLU A 52 -11.80 -0.01 -3.69
CA GLU A 52 -11.96 0.81 -4.89
C GLU A 52 -12.36 2.26 -4.55
N ALA A 53 -13.22 2.45 -3.54
CA ALA A 53 -13.53 3.79 -3.03
C ALA A 53 -12.29 4.46 -2.41
N CYS A 54 -11.50 3.71 -1.63
CA CYS A 54 -10.21 4.17 -1.11
C CYS A 54 -9.24 4.53 -2.25
N ARG A 55 -9.14 3.71 -3.30
CA ARG A 55 -8.31 4.00 -4.50
C ARG A 55 -8.70 5.32 -5.13
N THR A 56 -10.00 5.54 -5.33
CA THR A 56 -10.52 6.78 -5.92
C THR A 56 -10.14 7.99 -5.07
N ARG A 57 -10.27 7.89 -3.74
CA ARG A 57 -9.83 8.95 -2.82
C ARG A 57 -8.33 9.22 -2.94
N LEU A 58 -7.50 8.19 -2.93
CA LEU A 58 -6.05 8.35 -3.04
C LEU A 58 -5.62 8.93 -4.40
N ALA A 59 -6.26 8.48 -5.49
CA ALA A 59 -6.03 9.03 -6.83
C ALA A 59 -6.41 10.51 -6.94
N SER A 60 -7.47 10.94 -6.24
CA SER A 60 -7.83 12.37 -6.18
C SER A 60 -6.80 13.24 -5.46
N LEU A 61 -6.05 12.68 -4.49
CA LEU A 61 -4.90 13.36 -3.89
C LEU A 61 -3.73 13.43 -4.89
N ALA A 62 -3.55 12.37 -5.70
CA ALA A 62 -2.51 12.31 -6.71
C ALA A 62 -2.74 13.26 -7.90
N SER A 63 -3.98 13.63 -8.24
CA SER A 63 -4.24 14.45 -9.42
C SER A 63 -3.62 15.86 -9.39
N SER A 64 -3.28 16.36 -8.21
CA SER A 64 -2.60 17.65 -8.02
C SER A 64 -1.11 17.50 -7.65
N ASN A 65 -0.62 16.25 -7.57
CA ASN A 65 0.72 15.92 -7.11
C ASN A 65 1.73 15.94 -8.26
N SER A 66 2.89 16.54 -8.05
CA SER A 66 3.99 16.50 -9.03
C SER A 66 5.35 16.48 -8.33
N SER A 67 6.41 16.14 -9.05
CA SER A 67 7.76 16.18 -8.50
C SER A 67 8.20 17.58 -8.05
N ALA A 68 7.60 18.64 -8.61
CA ALA A 68 7.89 20.04 -8.26
C ALA A 68 7.00 20.57 -7.12
N ASN A 69 5.84 19.94 -6.90
CA ASN A 69 4.90 20.29 -5.84
C ASN A 69 4.31 18.99 -5.27
N PRO A 70 5.08 18.30 -4.42
CA PRO A 70 4.63 17.04 -3.87
C PRO A 70 3.57 17.25 -2.77
N ASP A 71 2.50 16.47 -2.80
CA ASP A 71 1.51 16.39 -1.73
C ASP A 71 2.09 15.56 -0.56
N GLU A 72 2.36 16.22 0.57
CA GLU A 72 2.97 15.58 1.73
C GLU A 72 2.11 14.46 2.33
N THR A 73 0.78 14.56 2.23
CA THR A 73 -0.14 13.53 2.74
C THR A 73 -0.03 12.28 1.88
N LEU A 74 -0.04 12.45 0.55
CA LEU A 74 0.13 11.35 -0.39
C LEU A 74 1.51 10.69 -0.25
N LEU A 75 2.59 11.49 -0.14
CA LEU A 75 3.93 10.96 0.10
C LEU A 75 3.99 10.18 1.42
N SER A 76 3.34 10.68 2.47
CA SER A 76 3.28 9.99 3.76
C SER A 76 2.53 8.65 3.68
N ILE A 77 1.47 8.58 2.87
CA ILE A 77 0.71 7.34 2.62
C ILE A 77 1.56 6.34 1.82
N LEU A 78 2.14 6.76 0.69
CA LEU A 78 2.97 5.88 -0.14
C LEU A 78 4.25 5.45 0.60
N GLY A 79 4.80 6.34 1.41
CA GLY A 79 5.96 6.12 2.26
C GLY A 79 5.69 5.32 3.52
N SER A 80 4.45 4.93 3.84
CA SER A 80 4.17 4.06 5.00
C SER A 80 4.63 2.63 4.77
N HIS A 81 4.68 2.19 3.51
CA HIS A 81 5.01 0.80 3.18
C HIS A 81 6.43 0.43 3.58
N PRO A 82 6.66 -0.75 4.17
CA PRO A 82 8.00 -1.19 4.51
C PRO A 82 8.85 -1.38 3.24
N ARG A 83 10.13 -1.01 3.32
CA ARG A 83 11.07 -1.25 2.21
C ARG A 83 11.13 -2.73 1.88
N LEU A 84 11.19 -3.03 0.59
CA LEU A 84 11.33 -4.40 0.13
C LEU A 84 12.68 -4.99 0.61
N GLY A 85 12.63 -6.12 1.31
CA GLY A 85 13.81 -6.79 1.85
C GLY A 85 14.30 -6.25 3.20
N ALA A 86 13.51 -5.40 3.88
CA ALA A 86 13.83 -4.93 5.23
C ALA A 86 13.89 -6.08 6.25
N LYS A 87 14.88 -6.06 7.15
CA LYS A 87 15.08 -7.10 8.19
C LYS A 87 14.00 -7.10 9.28
N LYS A 88 13.32 -5.97 9.47
CA LYS A 88 12.19 -5.82 10.38
C LYS A 88 11.04 -5.24 9.58
N VAL A 89 9.92 -5.94 9.65
CA VAL A 89 8.65 -5.53 9.07
C VAL A 89 7.64 -5.56 10.21
N ASP A 90 7.03 -4.43 10.51
CA ASP A 90 6.22 -4.27 11.72
C ASP A 90 4.85 -4.96 11.61
N SER A 91 4.32 -5.11 10.38
CA SER A 91 3.08 -5.83 10.10
C SER A 91 3.36 -7.30 9.73
N ALA A 92 2.61 -8.21 10.34
CA ALA A 92 2.72 -9.65 10.09
C ALA A 92 2.40 -10.01 8.63
N GLN A 93 1.47 -9.29 8.01
CA GLN A 93 1.10 -9.46 6.60
C GLN A 93 2.29 -9.17 5.69
N SER A 94 2.99 -8.06 5.92
CA SER A 94 4.10 -7.64 5.06
C SER A 94 5.34 -8.50 5.25
N ALA A 95 5.55 -9.05 6.45
CA ALA A 95 6.54 -10.09 6.67
C ALA A 95 6.24 -11.35 5.85
N ALA A 96 4.97 -11.77 5.77
CA ALA A 96 4.55 -12.92 4.97
C ALA A 96 4.65 -12.66 3.46
N GLU A 97 4.27 -11.47 2.99
CA GLU A 97 4.37 -11.05 1.59
C GLU A 97 5.80 -11.12 1.07
N GLN A 98 6.79 -10.72 1.89
CA GLN A 98 8.19 -10.66 1.49
C GLN A 98 9.01 -11.90 1.88
N ALA A 99 8.38 -12.95 2.41
CA ALA A 99 9.09 -14.15 2.89
C ALA A 99 9.96 -14.80 1.80
N ASN A 100 9.50 -14.80 0.55
CA ASN A 100 10.22 -15.38 -0.60
C ASN A 100 11.39 -14.52 -1.11
N LEU A 101 11.60 -13.32 -0.53
CA LEU A 101 12.65 -12.38 -0.95
C LEU A 101 13.87 -12.40 -0.02
N GLN A 102 13.86 -13.25 1.02
CA GLN A 102 14.97 -13.39 1.95
C GLN A 102 16.25 -13.89 1.25
N GLY A 103 17.41 -13.31 1.60
CA GLY A 103 18.73 -13.81 1.18
C GLY A 103 19.62 -12.91 0.32
N GLN A 104 19.19 -11.72 -0.12
CA GLN A 104 20.07 -10.70 -0.76
C GLN A 104 19.68 -9.28 -0.34
N GLY A 105 19.71 -9.01 0.97
CA GLY A 105 19.32 -7.69 1.50
C GLY A 105 20.17 -6.52 1.00
N GLU A 106 21.41 -6.76 0.57
CA GLU A 106 22.31 -5.69 0.09
C GLU A 106 21.94 -5.15 -1.29
N GLU A 107 21.60 -6.02 -2.25
CA GLU A 107 21.17 -5.59 -3.59
C GLU A 107 19.87 -4.80 -3.53
N LEU A 108 18.89 -5.30 -2.78
CA LEU A 108 17.62 -4.59 -2.56
C LEU A 108 17.82 -3.29 -1.78
N ALA A 109 18.73 -3.25 -0.78
CA ALA A 109 19.03 -2.01 -0.08
C ALA A 109 19.59 -0.95 -1.04
N LYS A 110 20.49 -1.35 -1.94
CA LYS A 110 21.07 -0.46 -2.94
C LYS A 110 20.03 0.08 -3.91
N LEU A 111 19.17 -0.80 -4.43
CA LEU A 111 18.07 -0.40 -5.31
C LEU A 111 17.05 0.50 -4.59
N ASN A 112 16.69 0.22 -3.33
CA ASN A 112 15.82 1.10 -2.54
C ASN A 112 16.42 2.51 -2.41
N MET A 113 17.73 2.64 -2.20
CA MET A 113 18.39 3.96 -2.17
C MET A 113 18.31 4.65 -3.53
N GLU A 114 18.67 3.97 -4.62
CA GLU A 114 18.59 4.53 -5.98
C GLU A 114 17.16 4.95 -6.35
N TYR A 115 16.16 4.16 -5.92
CA TYR A 115 14.75 4.48 -6.10
C TYR A 115 14.33 5.74 -5.33
N GLU A 116 14.69 5.83 -4.05
CA GLU A 116 14.32 6.96 -3.20
C GLU A 116 15.04 8.26 -3.61
N GLU A 117 16.26 8.17 -4.15
CA GLU A 117 16.96 9.29 -4.80
C GLU A 117 16.24 9.74 -6.07
N LYS A 118 15.74 8.79 -6.87
CA LYS A 118 15.01 9.09 -8.11
C LYS A 118 13.63 9.67 -7.85
N PHE A 119 12.95 9.19 -6.81
CA PHE A 119 11.59 9.57 -6.44
C PHE A 119 11.52 10.01 -4.97
N PRO A 120 11.98 11.23 -4.64
CA PRO A 120 12.02 11.71 -3.26
C PRO A 120 10.66 11.62 -2.58
N GLY A 121 10.64 11.02 -1.38
CA GLY A 121 9.44 10.84 -0.57
C GLY A 121 8.59 9.60 -0.90
N LEU A 122 8.87 8.90 -2.00
CA LEU A 122 8.22 7.62 -2.31
C LEU A 122 9.02 6.45 -1.75
N ARG A 123 8.34 5.33 -1.54
CA ARG A 123 8.95 4.01 -1.37
C ARG A 123 8.52 3.12 -2.52
N TYR A 124 9.36 2.13 -2.86
CA TYR A 124 9.01 1.17 -3.89
C TYR A 124 7.94 0.21 -3.35
N VAL A 125 6.71 0.39 -3.82
CA VAL A 125 5.57 -0.47 -3.50
C VAL A 125 5.24 -1.32 -4.71
N VAL A 126 5.14 -2.63 -4.49
CA VAL A 126 4.84 -3.59 -5.55
C VAL A 126 4.10 -4.79 -4.99
N PHE A 127 3.03 -5.23 -5.67
CA PHE A 127 2.32 -6.44 -5.29
C PHE A 127 3.08 -7.69 -5.78
N VAL A 128 3.75 -8.41 -4.88
CA VAL A 128 4.66 -9.48 -5.29
C VAL A 128 3.95 -10.71 -5.88
N ASN A 129 2.73 -11.06 -5.46
CA ASN A 129 1.88 -12.14 -6.02
C ASN A 129 2.60 -13.41 -6.57
N GLY A 130 3.54 -13.98 -5.83
CA GLY A 130 4.28 -15.17 -6.28
C GLY A 130 5.37 -14.91 -7.33
N ARG A 131 5.58 -13.66 -7.75
CA ARG A 131 6.71 -13.25 -8.58
C ARG A 131 8.02 -13.49 -7.84
N GLY A 132 8.98 -14.02 -8.59
CA GLY A 132 10.31 -14.30 -8.08
C GLY A 132 11.13 -13.01 -7.88
N ARG A 133 12.13 -13.06 -7.00
CA ARG A 133 13.02 -11.93 -6.74
C ARG A 133 13.64 -11.30 -8.01
N PRO A 134 14.12 -12.06 -9.02
CA PRO A 134 14.68 -11.46 -10.23
C PRO A 134 13.67 -10.59 -10.98
N GLU A 135 12.41 -11.03 -11.05
CA GLU A 135 11.34 -10.27 -11.71
C GLU A 135 11.04 -8.95 -10.98
N ILE A 136 11.03 -8.98 -9.65
CA ILE A 136 10.83 -7.77 -8.83
C ILE A 136 12.00 -6.79 -8.99
N ILE A 137 13.24 -7.29 -9.01
CA ILE A 137 14.43 -6.46 -9.22
C ILE A 137 14.39 -5.78 -10.60
N GLU A 138 14.07 -6.53 -11.66
CA GLU A 138 13.98 -5.98 -13.00
C GLU A 138 12.81 -4.98 -13.13
N ASN A 139 11.68 -5.23 -12.47
CA ASN A 139 10.58 -4.27 -12.39
C ASN A 139 11.01 -2.96 -11.70
N MET A 140 11.72 -3.05 -10.58
CA MET A 140 12.22 -1.89 -9.85
C MET A 140 13.20 -1.07 -10.69
N LYS A 141 14.17 -1.72 -11.35
CA LYS A 141 15.11 -1.06 -12.26
C LYS A 141 14.40 -0.39 -13.44
N ALA A 142 13.40 -1.05 -14.03
CA ALA A 142 12.63 -0.48 -15.14
C ALA A 142 11.87 0.78 -14.71
N ARG A 143 11.28 0.79 -13.51
CA ARG A 143 10.58 1.96 -12.94
C ARG A 143 11.54 3.11 -12.65
N ILE A 144 12.70 2.84 -12.04
CA ILE A 144 13.77 3.83 -11.83
C ILE A 144 14.24 4.43 -13.16
N SER A 145 14.50 3.58 -14.16
CA SER A 145 14.96 4.01 -15.49
C SER A 145 13.92 4.87 -16.21
N ARG A 146 12.63 4.52 -16.11
CA ARG A 146 11.53 5.32 -16.62
C ARG A 146 11.53 6.72 -16.01
N GLY A 147 11.72 6.82 -14.69
CA GLY A 147 11.89 8.11 -14.00
C GLY A 147 10.68 9.06 -14.07
N ASP A 148 9.49 8.52 -14.38
CA ASP A 148 8.24 9.27 -14.48
C ASP A 148 7.52 9.23 -13.12
N PHE A 149 7.57 10.34 -12.39
CA PHE A 149 7.01 10.44 -11.03
C PHE A 149 5.49 10.23 -10.99
N SER A 150 4.75 10.74 -11.98
CA SER A 150 3.28 10.59 -11.98
C SER A 150 2.89 9.13 -12.17
N LYS A 151 3.53 8.44 -13.13
CA LYS A 151 3.31 7.01 -13.33
C LYS A 151 3.75 6.18 -12.13
N GLU A 152 4.78 6.64 -11.43
CA GLU A 152 5.26 5.96 -10.22
C GLU A 152 4.24 6.01 -9.09
N VAL A 153 3.60 7.16 -8.91
CA VAL A 153 2.49 7.34 -7.96
C VAL A 153 1.31 6.44 -8.34
N ASP A 154 0.92 6.42 -9.62
CA ASP A 154 -0.20 5.59 -10.10
C ASP A 154 0.06 4.10 -9.87
N GLU A 155 1.27 3.61 -10.19
CA GLU A 155 1.65 2.21 -9.98
C GLU A 155 1.75 1.85 -8.49
N ALA A 156 2.24 2.76 -7.65
CA ALA A 156 2.29 2.54 -6.21
C ALA A 156 0.88 2.47 -5.60
N LEU A 157 -0.03 3.36 -6.01
CA LEU A 157 -1.44 3.33 -5.58
C LEU A 157 -2.16 2.05 -6.03
N GLN A 158 -1.92 1.62 -7.28
CA GLN A 158 -2.47 0.36 -7.77
C GLN A 158 -1.94 -0.82 -6.96
N ALA A 159 -0.62 -0.87 -6.70
CA ALA A 159 -0.02 -1.92 -5.91
C ALA A 159 -0.58 -1.98 -4.48
N MET A 160 -0.84 -0.84 -3.83
CA MET A 160 -1.50 -0.79 -2.53
C MET A 160 -2.88 -1.44 -2.55
N CYS A 161 -3.66 -1.19 -3.60
CA CYS A 161 -5.01 -1.75 -3.74
C CYS A 161 -4.97 -3.26 -4.04
N ASP A 162 -4.03 -3.71 -4.87
CA ASP A 162 -3.83 -5.12 -5.17
C ASP A 162 -3.43 -5.91 -3.91
N ILE A 163 -2.52 -5.34 -3.10
CA ILE A 163 -2.13 -5.90 -1.80
C ILE A 163 -3.34 -5.95 -0.85
N ALA A 164 -4.13 -4.87 -0.75
CA ALA A 164 -5.30 -4.84 0.09
C ALA A 164 -6.35 -5.89 -0.30
N ASN A 165 -6.57 -6.09 -1.60
CA ASN A 165 -7.47 -7.12 -2.11
C ASN A 165 -6.96 -8.55 -1.80
N ASP A 166 -5.66 -8.79 -1.97
CA ASP A 166 -5.03 -10.07 -1.62
C ASP A 166 -5.16 -10.35 -0.12
N ARG A 167 -4.87 -9.36 0.74
CA ARG A 167 -5.07 -9.46 2.20
C ARG A 167 -6.52 -9.75 2.56
N ALA A 168 -7.48 -9.04 1.95
CA ALA A 168 -8.90 -9.26 2.18
C ALA A 168 -9.32 -10.69 1.83
N SER A 169 -8.86 -11.21 0.68
CA SER A 169 -9.17 -12.57 0.24
C SER A 169 -8.63 -13.65 1.19
N LYS A 170 -7.44 -13.42 1.78
CA LYS A 170 -6.78 -14.37 2.69
C LYS A 170 -7.33 -14.35 4.11
N LEU A 171 -7.74 -13.17 4.61
CA LEU A 171 -8.28 -13.02 5.97
C LEU A 171 -9.70 -13.55 6.10
N GLY A 172 -10.50 -13.51 5.02
CA GLY A 172 -11.92 -13.87 5.05
C GLY A 172 -12.76 -12.89 5.89
N VAL A 173 -14.08 -13.04 5.81
CA VAL A 173 -15.05 -12.23 6.55
C VAL A 173 -15.56 -13.03 7.75
N LYS A 174 -15.63 -12.39 8.92
CA LYS A 174 -16.23 -12.96 10.13
C LYS A 174 -17.68 -13.35 9.82
N SER A 175 -18.02 -14.62 10.01
CA SER A 175 -19.40 -15.13 9.94
C SER A 175 -20.30 -14.47 10.98
#